data_AF-A0A0B2JZG5-F1
#
_entry.id   AF-A0A0B2JZG5-F1
#
_cell.length_a   1.000
_cell.length_b   1.000
_cell.length_c   1.000
_cell.angle_alpha   90.00
_cell.angle_beta   90.00
_cell.angle_gamma   90.00
#
_symmetry.space_group_name_H-M   'P 1'
#
loop_
_entity.id
_entity.type
_entity.pdbx_description
1 polymer ?
#
loop_
_entity_poly.entity_id
_entity_poly.type
_entity_poly.pdbx_seq_one_letter_code
_entity_poly.pdbx_strand_id
1 'polypeptide(L)'
;MKLRGSLCLLLAAFIWGITFVAQLVGMDNIGPFTYGFARYVVGVMAIFVIWYGFRGKRRDAKEHGEYYSGWKAGMGAGVIMFVASAFQQCALQYTTAGKTAFITCLYIIFVPIISVAIGKILKLENWIGALAALVGLYCLS
;
A
#
# COMPACT_ATOMS: atom_id res chain seq x y z
N MET A 1 -8.04 15.73 -18.91
CA MET A 1 -7.07 15.17 -17.95
C MET A 1 -7.72 14.56 -16.70
N LYS A 2 -8.79 15.14 -16.12
CA LYS A 2 -9.50 14.59 -14.94
C LYS A 2 -10.03 13.15 -15.14
N LEU A 3 -10.68 12.86 -16.28
CA LEU A 3 -11.23 11.51 -16.54
C LEU A 3 -10.17 10.40 -16.61
N ARG A 4 -9.01 10.67 -17.23
CA ARG A 4 -7.89 9.70 -17.28
C ARG A 4 -7.36 9.41 -15.87
N GLY A 5 -7.21 10.43 -15.03
CA GLY A 5 -6.81 10.27 -13.64
C GLY A 5 -7.83 9.45 -12.83
N SER A 6 -9.12 9.76 -12.98
CA SER A 6 -10.20 8.99 -12.33
C SER A 6 -10.26 7.53 -12.79
N LEU A 7 -10.06 7.27 -14.08
CA LEU A 7 -9.99 5.90 -14.62
C LEU A 7 -8.78 5.13 -14.07
N CYS A 8 -7.61 5.77 -13.98
CA CYS A 8 -6.43 5.14 -13.37
C CYS A 8 -6.67 4.82 -11.90
N LEU A 9 -7.31 5.71 -11.14
CA LEU A 9 -7.65 5.46 -9.73
C LEU A 9 -8.67 4.33 -9.58
N LEU A 10 -9.68 4.27 -10.46
CA LEU A 10 -10.68 3.21 -10.45
C LEU A 10 -10.05 1.84 -10.77
N LEU A 11 -9.17 1.79 -11.79
CA LEU A 11 -8.42 0.59 -12.11
C LEU A 11 -7.51 0.16 -10.96
N ALA A 12 -6.82 1.11 -10.31
CA ALA A 12 -5.99 0.81 -9.14
C ALA A 12 -6.82 0.23 -7.99
N ALA A 13 -7.97 0.83 -7.67
CA ALA A 13 -8.89 0.33 -6.64
C ALA A 13 -9.44 -1.05 -6.99
N PHE A 14 -9.78 -1.29 -8.25
CA PHE A 14 -10.27 -2.58 -8.73
C PHE A 14 -9.21 -3.69 -8.62
N ILE A 15 -7.99 -3.42 -9.10
CA ILE A 15 -6.86 -4.35 -8.99
C ILE A 15 -6.57 -4.63 -7.51
N TRP A 16 -6.52 -3.59 -6.69
CA TRP A 16 -6.27 -3.73 -5.26
C TRP A 16 -7.34 -4.59 -4.57
N GLY A 17 -8.62 -4.40 -4.86
CA GLY A 17 -9.71 -5.20 -4.30
C GLY A 17 -9.61 -6.69 -4.67
N ILE A 18 -9.38 -7.01 -5.94
CA ILE A 18 -9.25 -8.41 -6.41
C ILE A 18 -8.01 -9.08 -5.81
N THR A 19 -6.95 -8.33 -5.53
CA THR A 19 -5.73 -8.92 -4.96
C THR A 19 -5.98 -9.58 -3.59
N PHE A 20 -6.93 -9.12 -2.78
CA PHE A 20 -7.25 -9.79 -1.51
C PHE A 20 -7.79 -11.21 -1.72
N VAL A 21 -8.63 -11.41 -2.73
CA VAL A 21 -9.16 -12.73 -3.08
C VAL A 21 -8.03 -13.62 -3.61
N ALA A 22 -7.19 -13.07 -4.50
CA ALA A 22 -6.04 -13.80 -5.02
C ALA A 22 -5.01 -14.14 -3.92
N GLN A 23 -4.84 -13.29 -2.91
CA GLN A 23 -3.99 -13.55 -1.75
C GLN A 23 -4.57 -14.67 -0.90
N LEU A 24 -5.88 -14.63 -0.62
CA LEU A 24 -6.56 -15.65 0.17
C LEU A 24 -6.46 -17.03 -0.48
N VAL A 25 -6.84 -17.14 -1.75
CA VAL A 25 -6.78 -18.40 -2.52
C VAL A 25 -5.32 -18.84 -2.74
N GLY A 26 -4.44 -17.88 -2.99
CA GLY A 26 -3.02 -18.14 -3.23
C GLY A 26 -2.28 -18.65 -2.00
N MET A 27 -2.68 -18.24 -0.79
CA MET A 27 -2.05 -18.70 0.46
C MET A 27 -2.63 -20.00 1.00
N ASP A 28 -3.83 -20.41 0.56
CA ASP A 28 -4.53 -21.59 1.06
C ASP A 28 -3.70 -22.88 0.92
N ASN A 29 -2.87 -22.96 -0.13
CA ASN A 29 -2.04 -24.14 -0.42
C ASN A 29 -0.60 -24.05 0.10
N ILE A 30 -0.04 -22.86 0.31
CA ILE A 30 1.40 -22.65 0.58
C ILE A 30 1.68 -21.91 1.90
N GLY A 31 0.62 -21.48 2.59
CA GLY A 31 0.70 -20.71 3.83
C GLY A 31 1.01 -19.22 3.63
N PRO A 32 0.76 -18.39 4.65
CA PRO A 32 0.85 -16.93 4.55
C PRO A 32 2.27 -16.42 4.31
N PHE A 33 3.26 -16.97 5.01
CA PHE A 33 4.66 -16.51 4.91
C PHE A 33 5.30 -16.88 3.57
N THR A 34 5.04 -18.08 3.04
CA THR A 34 5.55 -18.52 1.74
C THR A 34 4.98 -17.68 0.61
N TYR A 35 3.67 -17.41 0.64
CA TYR A 35 3.03 -16.50 -0.30
C TYR A 35 3.62 -15.09 -0.21
N GLY A 36 3.78 -14.56 1.01
CA GLY A 36 4.41 -13.27 1.27
C GLY A 36 5.82 -13.19 0.70
N PHE A 37 6.65 -14.22 0.93
CA PHE A 37 8.00 -14.31 0.38
C PHE A 37 8.01 -14.27 -1.15
N ALA A 38 7.19 -15.11 -1.80
CA ALA A 38 7.09 -15.12 -3.27
C ALA A 38 6.70 -13.75 -3.82
N ARG A 39 5.73 -13.07 -3.18
CA ARG A 39 5.32 -11.70 -3.54
C ARG A 39 6.47 -10.70 -3.41
N TYR A 40 7.25 -10.75 -2.34
CA TYR A 40 8.40 -9.86 -2.16
C TYR A 40 9.53 -10.15 -3.15
N VAL A 41 9.78 -11.40 -3.51
CA VAL A 41 10.77 -11.76 -4.56
C VAL A 41 10.40 -11.11 -5.90
N VAL A 42 9.12 -11.21 -6.30
CA VAL A 42 8.63 -10.54 -7.51
C VAL A 42 8.77 -9.02 -7.39
N GLY A 43 8.48 -8.45 -6.22
CA GLY A 43 8.66 -7.01 -5.95
C GLY A 43 10.10 -6.55 -6.09
N VAL A 44 11.07 -7.29 -5.53
CA VAL A 44 12.50 -7.00 -5.66
C VAL A 44 12.93 -7.07 -7.12
N MET A 45 12.48 -8.09 -7.86
CA MET A 45 12.78 -8.22 -9.28
C MET A 45 12.26 -7.04 -10.10
N ALA A 46 11.01 -6.62 -9.86
CA ALA A 46 10.42 -5.46 -10.52
C ALA A 46 11.18 -4.16 -10.20
N ILE A 47 11.52 -3.94 -8.92
CA ILE A 47 12.32 -2.79 -8.50
C ILE A 47 13.71 -2.84 -9.15
N PHE A 48 14.32 -4.02 -9.27
CA PHE A 48 15.63 -4.19 -9.89
C PHE A 48 15.61 -3.83 -11.39
N VAL A 49 14.56 -4.22 -12.12
CA VAL A 49 14.37 -3.84 -13.53
C VAL A 49 14.21 -2.33 -13.69
N ILE A 50 13.37 -1.70 -12.87
CA ILE A 50 13.21 -0.24 -12.87
C ILE A 50 14.53 0.43 -12.52
N TRP A 51 15.22 -0.06 -11.50
CA TRP A 51 16.52 0.44 -11.08
C TRP A 51 17.56 0.36 -12.19
N TYR A 52 17.57 -0.74 -12.96
CA TYR A 52 18.42 -0.92 -14.14
C TYR A 52 18.07 0.06 -15.26
N GLY A 53 16.78 0.20 -15.58
CA GLY A 53 16.30 1.10 -16.65
C GLY A 53 16.53 2.58 -16.36
N PHE A 54 16.53 2.99 -15.09
CA PHE A 54 16.78 4.38 -14.67
C PHE A 54 18.24 4.67 -14.32
N ARG A 55 19.19 3.76 -14.62
CA ARG A 55 20.63 3.95 -14.34
C ARG A 55 21.21 5.23 -14.96
N GLY A 56 20.79 5.59 -16.18
CA GLY A 56 21.26 6.81 -16.87
C GLY A 56 20.90 8.09 -16.10
N LYS A 57 19.60 8.27 -15.82
CA LYS A 57 19.09 9.43 -15.06
C LYS A 57 19.66 9.51 -13.63
N ARG A 58 19.94 8.37 -13.00
CA ARG A 58 20.56 8.31 -11.66
C ARG A 58 22.03 8.70 -11.68
N ARG A 59 22.73 8.44 -12.80
CA ARG A 59 24.12 8.85 -13.00
C ARG A 59 24.21 10.36 -13.21
N ASP A 60 23.31 10.92 -14.02
CA ASP A 60 23.16 12.38 -14.17
C ASP A 60 22.85 13.06 -12.84
N ALA A 61 21.91 12.51 -12.04
CA ALA A 61 21.57 13.07 -10.72
C ALA A 61 22.70 12.95 -9.69
N LYS A 62 23.59 11.95 -9.82
CA LYS A 62 24.80 11.82 -9.00
C LYS A 62 25.87 12.84 -9.39
N GLU A 63 26.03 13.10 -10.69
CA GLU A 63 26.98 14.09 -11.20
C GLU A 63 26.57 15.53 -10.84
N HIS A 64 25.27 15.82 -10.73
CA HIS A 64 24.74 17.11 -10.28
C HIS A 64 24.67 17.28 -8.75
N GLY A 65 25.12 16.29 -7.95
CA GLY A 65 25.14 16.39 -6.49
C GLY A 65 23.78 16.30 -5.80
N GLU A 66 22.68 16.06 -6.52
CA GLU A 66 21.32 15.91 -5.97
C GLU A 66 21.02 14.51 -5.44
N TYR A 67 22.04 13.64 -5.40
CA TYR A 67 21.87 12.25 -4.98
C TYR A 67 21.87 12.09 -3.46
N TYR A 68 20.67 12.03 -2.87
CA TYR A 68 20.49 11.63 -1.49
C TYR A 68 20.36 10.10 -1.38
N SER A 69 21.22 9.48 -0.56
CA SER A 69 21.18 8.05 -0.31
C SER A 69 20.00 7.71 0.62
N GLY A 70 18.83 7.47 0.03
CA GLY A 70 17.60 7.12 0.74
C GLY A 70 17.59 5.72 1.39
N TRP A 71 18.74 5.06 1.52
CA TRP A 71 18.80 3.67 2.00
C TRP A 71 18.36 3.52 3.46
N LYS A 72 18.69 4.49 4.33
CA LYS A 72 18.28 4.46 5.75
C LYS A 72 16.76 4.60 5.88
N ALA A 73 16.18 5.55 5.15
CA ALA A 73 14.73 5.74 5.09
C ALA A 73 14.03 4.53 4.45
N GLY A 74 14.61 3.98 3.38
CA GLY A 74 14.12 2.78 2.71
C GLY A 74 14.15 1.54 3.59
N MET A 75 15.19 1.37 4.41
CA MET A 75 15.29 0.27 5.36
C MET A 75 14.21 0.39 6.46
N GLY A 76 14.02 1.59 7.02
CA GLY A 76 12.96 1.84 8.00
C GLY A 76 11.57 1.59 7.42
N ALA A 77 11.28 2.13 6.24
CA ALA A 77 10.01 1.89 5.53
C ALA A 77 9.81 0.41 5.17
N GLY A 78 10.88 -0.28 4.78
CA GLY A 78 10.87 -1.70 4.46
C GLY A 78 10.50 -2.58 5.65
N VAL A 79 11.10 -2.31 6.82
CA VAL A 79 10.76 -3.04 8.07
C VAL A 79 9.30 -2.81 8.45
N ILE A 80 8.83 -1.56 8.42
CA ILE A 80 7.42 -1.23 8.71
C ILE A 80 6.48 -1.95 7.73
N MET A 81 6.80 -1.92 6.44
CA MET A 81 6.01 -2.59 5.40
C MET A 81 5.98 -4.11 5.56
N PHE A 82 7.11 -4.71 5.94
CA PHE A 82 7.21 -6.14 6.21
C PHE A 82 6.31 -6.54 7.39
N VAL A 83 6.42 -5.82 8.51
CA VAL A 83 5.59 -6.07 9.69
C VAL A 83 4.11 -5.89 9.34
N ALA A 84 3.74 -4.77 8.73
CA ALA A 84 2.35 -4.50 8.35
C ALA A 84 1.78 -5.57 7.42
N SER A 85 2.55 -5.98 6.40
CA SER A 85 2.11 -7.00 5.44
C SER A 85 2.05 -8.39 6.07
N ALA A 86 2.96 -8.73 6.99
CA ALA A 86 2.91 -9.98 7.74
C ALA A 86 1.64 -10.06 8.61
N PHE A 87 1.32 -8.99 9.34
CA PHE A 87 0.07 -8.90 10.11
C PHE A 87 -1.17 -9.01 9.20
N GLN A 88 -1.17 -8.31 8.07
CA GLN A 88 -2.28 -8.37 7.11
C GLN A 88 -2.45 -9.78 6.52
N GLN A 89 -1.35 -10.44 6.16
CA GLN A 89 -1.37 -11.78 5.59
C GLN A 89 -1.82 -12.82 6.62
N CYS A 90 -1.37 -12.71 7.88
CA CYS A 90 -1.88 -13.52 8.98
C CYS A 90 -3.38 -13.27 9.21
N ALA A 91 -3.83 -12.01 9.17
CA ALA A 91 -5.25 -11.69 9.35
C ALA A 91 -6.13 -12.35 8.27
N LEU A 92 -5.68 -12.42 7.01
CA LEU A 92 -6.39 -13.12 5.93
C LEU A 92 -6.56 -14.62 6.20
N GLN A 93 -5.67 -15.25 6.98
CA GLN A 93 -5.80 -16.68 7.30
C GLN A 93 -6.98 -16.94 8.25
N TYR A 94 -7.31 -15.99 9.11
CA TYR A 94 -8.34 -16.15 10.15
C TYR A 94 -9.69 -15.53 9.77
N THR A 95 -9.77 -14.79 8.65
CA THR A 95 -10.98 -14.06 8.26
C THR A 95 -11.15 -14.02 6.75
N THR A 96 -12.32 -13.60 6.28
CA THR A 96 -12.60 -13.54 4.83
C THR A 96 -11.92 -12.33 4.20
N ALA A 97 -11.63 -12.41 2.89
CA ALA A 97 -11.07 -11.31 2.11
C ALA A 97 -11.85 -9.99 2.31
N GLY A 98 -13.19 -10.06 2.38
CA GLY A 98 -14.05 -8.90 2.64
C GLY A 98 -13.81 -8.27 4.02
N LYS A 99 -13.75 -9.08 5.09
CA LYS A 99 -13.49 -8.59 6.45
C LYS A 99 -12.09 -8.00 6.60
N THR A 100 -11.06 -8.61 5.98
CA THR A 100 -9.72 -8.00 6.03
C THR A 100 -9.65 -6.72 5.21
N ALA A 101 -10.28 -6.68 4.04
CA ALA A 101 -10.34 -5.46 3.23
C ALA A 101 -11.05 -4.33 3.98
N PHE A 102 -12.14 -4.63 4.70
CA PHE A 102 -12.82 -3.69 5.58
C PHE A 102 -11.89 -3.13 6.67
N ILE A 103 -11.25 -4.02 7.45
CA ILE A 103 -10.33 -3.60 8.51
C ILE A 103 -9.18 -2.77 7.95
N THR A 104 -8.68 -3.13 6.76
CA THR A 104 -7.63 -2.36 6.09
C THR A 104 -8.15 -0.96 5.76
N CYS A 105 -9.31 -0.83 5.11
CA CYS A 105 -9.88 0.47 4.75
C CYS A 105 -10.19 1.40 5.95
N LEU A 106 -10.33 0.88 7.18
CA LEU A 106 -10.40 1.72 8.38
C LEU A 106 -9.15 2.61 8.56
N TYR A 107 -8.02 2.30 7.90
CA TYR A 107 -6.85 3.20 7.85
C TYR A 107 -7.22 4.61 7.37
N ILE A 108 -8.28 4.78 6.56
CA ILE A 108 -8.77 6.09 6.08
C ILE A 108 -9.08 7.04 7.24
N ILE A 109 -9.48 6.53 8.41
CA ILE A 109 -9.71 7.32 9.62
C ILE A 109 -8.39 7.60 10.35
N PHE A 110 -7.49 6.63 10.37
CA PHE A 110 -6.19 6.77 11.04
C PHE A 110 -5.27 7.76 10.32
N VAL A 111 -5.34 7.86 8.99
CA VAL A 111 -4.52 8.80 8.19
C VAL A 111 -4.67 10.27 8.64
N PRO A 112 -5.87 10.86 8.74
CA PRO A 112 -6.02 12.22 9.23
C PRO A 112 -5.63 12.34 10.71
N ILE A 113 -5.96 11.36 11.56
CA ILE A 113 -5.57 11.39 12.98
C ILE A 113 -4.05 11.45 13.15
N ILE A 114 -3.32 10.58 12.47
CA ILE A 114 -1.85 10.55 12.49
C ILE A 114 -1.29 11.84 11.87
N SER A 115 -1.94 12.37 10.84
CA SER A 115 -1.52 13.63 10.22
C SER A 115 -1.66 14.83 11.18
N VAL A 116 -2.74 14.90 11.96
CA VAL A 116 -2.87 15.90 13.05
C VAL A 116 -1.80 15.70 14.11
N ALA A 117 -1.54 14.44 14.51
CA ALA A 117 -0.53 14.12 15.52
C ALA A 117 0.90 14.51 15.09
N ILE A 118 1.19 14.50 13.78
CA ILE A 118 2.46 14.98 13.19
C ILE A 118 2.47 16.53 13.03
N GLY A 119 1.41 17.23 13.47
CA GLY A 119 1.33 18.69 13.47
C GLY A 119 0.75 19.30 12.20
N LYS A 120 0.12 18.50 11.31
CA LYS A 120 -0.55 19.05 10.11
C LYS A 120 -1.97 19.51 10.46
N ILE A 121 -2.29 20.75 10.08
CA ILE A 121 -3.64 21.32 10.21
C ILE A 121 -4.51 20.73 9.10
N LEU A 122 -5.55 19.99 9.49
CA LEU A 122 -6.51 19.37 8.57
C LEU A 122 -7.81 20.20 8.51
N LYS A 123 -8.38 20.31 7.32
CA LYS A 123 -9.67 20.97 7.10
C LYS A 123 -10.82 20.04 7.50
N LEU A 124 -11.97 20.63 7.86
CA LEU A 124 -13.19 19.91 8.23
C LEU A 124 -13.68 18.96 7.12
N GLU A 125 -13.42 19.32 5.85
CA GLU A 125 -13.71 18.51 4.66
C GLU A 125 -13.09 17.11 4.73
N ASN A 126 -11.87 16.99 5.27
CA ASN A 126 -11.17 15.71 5.38
C ASN A 126 -11.81 14.81 6.44
N TRP A 127 -12.35 15.40 7.52
CA TRP A 127 -13.08 14.67 8.55
C TRP A 127 -14.44 14.17 8.05
N ILE A 128 -15.17 15.01 7.32
CA ILE A 128 -16.44 14.64 6.70
C ILE A 128 -16.22 13.53 5.66
N GLY A 129 -15.18 13.65 4.83
CA GLY A 129 -14.80 12.61 3.87
C GLY A 129 -14.42 11.28 4.53
N ALA A 130 -13.69 11.33 5.66
CA ALA A 130 -13.36 10.13 6.43
C ALA A 130 -14.62 9.46 7.01
N LEU A 131 -15.55 10.25 7.56
CA LEU A 131 -16.81 9.74 8.11
C LEU A 131 -17.71 9.14 7.01
N ALA A 132 -17.81 9.82 5.86
CA ALA A 132 -18.58 9.34 4.72
C ALA A 132 -17.99 8.05 4.12
N ALA A 133 -16.66 7.93 4.05
CA ALA A 133 -15.99 6.71 3.64
C ALA A 133 -16.27 5.56 4.61
N LEU A 134 -16.33 5.83 5.92
CA LEU A 134 -16.67 4.87 6.97
C LEU A 134 -18.09 4.32 6.79
N VAL A 135 -19.06 5.19 6.53
CA VAL A 135 -20.45 4.81 6.26
C VAL A 135 -20.56 4.00 4.97
N GLY A 136 -19.89 4.44 3.89
CA GLY A 136 -19.86 3.72 2.62
C GLY A 136 -19.23 2.34 2.73
N LEU A 137 -18.18 2.20 3.56
CA LEU A 137 -17.51 0.94 3.83
C LEU A 137 -18.40 -0.02 4.66
N TYR A 138 -19.16 0.52 5.63
CA TYR A 138 -20.13 -0.25 6.42
C TYR A 138 -21.26 -0.80 5.56
N CYS A 139 -21.81 -0.03 4.62
CA CYS A 139 -22.84 -0.51 3.69
C CYS A 139 -22.33 -1.56 2.68
N LEU A 140 -21.02 -1.66 2.46
CA LEU A 140 -20.40 -2.62 1.54
C LEU A 140 -20.08 -3.97 2.21
N SER A 141 -20.14 -4.03 3.55
CA SER A 141 -19.78 -5.18 4.39
C SER A 141 -21.01 -5.92 4.90
#